data_AF-A0A519K2U1-F1
#
_entry.id   AF-A0A519K2U1-F1
#
_cell.length_a   1.000
_cell.length_b   1.000
_cell.length_c   1.000
_cell.angle_alpha   90.00
_cell.angle_beta   90.00
_cell.angle_gamma   90.00
#
_symmetry.space_group_name_H-M   'P 1'
#
loop_
_entity.id
_entity.type
_entity.pdbx_description
1 polymer ?
#
loop_
_entity_poly.entity_id
_entity_poly.type
_entity_poly.pdbx_seq_one_letter_code
_entity_poly.pdbx_strand_id
1 'polypeptide(L)' 'MSDQRQQPSKRPNKWIALINIPIQMGVIVFAFAYGGNWLDEKYPNPHNIYVKILTLVGVALAFYNINRQLKDINKNDSQ' A
#
# COMPACT_ATOMS: atom_id res chain seq x y z
N MET A 1 24.96 -28.56 -29.95
CA MET A 1 25.19 -27.72 -28.76
C MET A 1 24.48 -26.41 -28.99
N SER A 2 23.27 -26.27 -28.46
CA SER A 2 22.46 -25.04 -28.58
C SER A 2 22.76 -24.13 -27.41
N ASP A 3 23.50 -23.04 -27.67
CA ASP A 3 23.76 -21.95 -26.74
C ASP A 3 22.45 -21.37 -26.21
N GLN A 4 22.11 -21.68 -24.95
CA GLN A 4 21.10 -20.95 -24.20
C GLN A 4 21.67 -19.57 -23.85
N ARG A 5 21.45 -18.59 -24.74
CA ARG A 5 21.62 -17.16 -24.45
C ARG A 5 20.63 -16.79 -23.34
N GLN A 6 21.07 -16.87 -22.10
CA GLN A 6 20.35 -16.34 -20.94
C GLN A 6 20.09 -14.85 -21.22
N GLN A 7 18.85 -14.51 -21.56
CA GLN A 7 18.44 -13.12 -21.68
C GLN A 7 18.69 -12.45 -20.33
N PRO A 8 19.35 -11.28 -20.26
CA PRO A 8 19.45 -10.56 -19.01
C PRO A 8 18.02 -10.21 -18.61
N SER A 9 17.53 -10.81 -17.53
CA SER A 9 16.25 -10.44 -16.95
C SER A 9 16.32 -8.94 -16.67
N LYS A 10 15.60 -8.15 -17.48
CA LYS A 10 15.48 -6.71 -17.29
C LYS A 10 14.81 -6.54 -15.93
N ARG A 11 15.64 -6.34 -14.90
CA ARG A 11 15.15 -6.03 -13.55
C ARG A 11 14.20 -4.86 -13.72
N PRO A 12 12.90 -4.99 -13.40
CA PRO A 12 11.99 -3.87 -13.54
C PRO A 12 12.58 -2.70 -12.77
N ASN A 13 12.71 -1.55 -13.43
CA ASN A 13 13.35 -0.37 -12.86
C ASN A 13 12.74 -0.14 -11.46
N LYS A 14 13.53 -0.23 -10.39
CA LYS A 14 13.05 -0.17 -8.99
C LYS A 14 12.15 1.06 -8.74
N TRP A 15 12.37 2.13 -9.48
CA TRP A 15 11.51 3.31 -9.54
C TRP A 15 10.04 3.00 -9.85
N ILE A 16 9.76 2.10 -10.79
CA ILE A 16 8.39 1.69 -11.14
C ILE A 16 7.76 0.90 -9.97
N ALA A 17 8.53 0.05 -9.29
CA ALA A 17 8.04 -0.66 -8.12
C ALA A 17 7.74 0.30 -6.95
N LEU A 18 8.57 1.31 -6.73
CA LEU A 18 8.37 2.33 -5.70
C LEU A 18 7.10 3.17 -5.92
N ILE A 19 6.74 3.45 -7.18
CA ILE A 19 5.54 4.23 -7.51
C ILE A 19 4.26 3.40 -7.35
N ASN A 20 4.33 2.07 -7.51
CA ASN A 20 3.16 1.20 -7.37
C ASN A 20 2.77 0.92 -5.90
N ILE A 21 3.72 1.01 -4.97
CA ILE A 21 3.48 0.76 -3.53
C ILE A 21 2.42 1.73 -2.95
N PRO A 22 2.53 3.07 -3.13
CA PRO A 22 1.50 4.00 -2.68
C PRO A 22 0.12 3.76 -3.30
N ILE A 23 0.07 3.35 -4.57
CA ILE A 23 -1.19 3.09 -5.27
C ILE A 23 -1.92 1.92 -4.61
N GLN A 24 -1.21 0.83 -4.32
CA GLN A 24 -1.77 -0.33 -3.63
C GLN A 24 -2.18 0.00 -2.19
N MET A 25 -1.41 0.86 -1.51
CA MET A 25 -1.75 1.35 -0.17
C MET A 25 -2.99 2.26 -0.19
N GLY A 26 -3.18 3.03 -1.26
CA GLY A 26 -4.36 3.85 -1.47
C GLY A 26 -5.66 3.04 -1.42
N VAL A 27 -5.63 1.79 -1.91
CA VAL A 27 -6.77 0.86 -1.81
C VAL A 27 -7.10 0.54 -0.35
N ILE A 28 -6.09 0.34 0.51
CA ILE A 28 -6.30 0.07 1.94
C ILE A 28 -6.96 1.29 2.59
N VAL A 29 -6.41 2.49 2.40
CA VAL A 29 -6.97 3.72 2.98
C VAL A 29 -8.39 3.95 2.47
N PHE A 30 -8.65 3.74 1.18
CA PHE A 30 -9.97 3.86 0.59
C PHE A 30 -10.95 2.85 1.18
N ALA A 31 -10.54 1.59 1.40
CA ALA A 31 -11.38 0.58 2.02
C ALA A 31 -11.78 0.95 3.45
N PHE A 32 -10.84 1.50 4.25
CA PHE A 32 -11.15 2.00 5.59
C PHE A 32 -12.06 3.22 5.57
N ALA A 33 -11.83 4.17 4.66
CA ALA A 33 -12.70 5.34 4.50
C ALA A 33 -14.13 4.94 4.06
N TYR A 34 -14.24 4.02 3.10
CA TYR A 34 -15.52 3.50 2.63
C TYR A 34 -16.25 2.73 3.74
N GLY A 35 -15.56 1.86 4.46
CA GLY A 35 -16.12 1.14 5.60
C GLY A 35 -16.57 2.08 6.73
N GLY A 36 -15.81 3.15 6.98
CA GLY A 36 -16.16 4.17 7.95
C GLY A 36 -17.40 4.97 7.54
N ASN A 37 -17.54 5.31 6.25
CA ASN A 37 -18.73 5.97 5.70
C ASN A 37 -19.96 5.06 5.81
N TRP A 38 -19.82 3.78 5.45
CA TRP A 38 -20.88 2.79 5.61
C TRP A 38 -21.32 2.66 7.07
N LEU A 39 -20.37 2.75 8.01
CA LEU A 39 -20.65 2.70 9.44
C LEU A 39 -21.35 3.99 9.93
N ASP A 40 -20.99 5.16 9.42
CA ASP A 40 -21.68 6.43 9.68
C ASP A 40 -23.13 6.40 9.14
N GLU A 41 -23.38 5.79 7.98
CA GLU A 41 -24.73 5.60 7.45
C GLU A 41 -25.56 4.62 8.30
N LYS A 42 -24.93 3.52 8.75
CA LYS A 42 -25.61 2.49 9.56
C LYS A 42 -25.85 2.92 11.00
N TYR A 43 -24.95 3.71 11.57
CA TYR A 43 -24.99 4.24 12.91
C TYR A 43 -24.91 5.77 12.86
N PRO A 44 -26.06 6.43 12.61
CA PRO A 44 -26.12 7.87 12.45
C PRO A 44 -25.51 8.55 13.66
N ASN A 45 -24.51 9.37 13.43
CA ASN A 45 -23.91 10.19 14.45
C ASN A 45 -23.72 11.60 13.89
N PRO A 46 -23.80 12.64 14.74
CA PRO A 46 -23.86 14.02 14.30
C PRO A 46 -22.58 14.53 13.62
N HIS A 47 -21.47 13.78 13.70
CA HIS A 47 -20.15 14.28 13.29
C HIS A 47 -19.39 13.35 12.35
N ASN A 48 -20.03 12.32 11.78
CA ASN A 48 -19.40 11.28 10.96
C ASN A 48 -18.07 10.80 11.58
N ILE A 49 -18.16 10.35 12.83
CA ILE A 49 -17.00 10.02 13.65
C ILE A 49 -16.33 8.74 13.14
N TYR A 50 -17.10 7.79 12.59
CA TYR A 50 -16.55 6.51 12.16
C TYR A 50 -15.64 6.66 10.95
N VAL A 51 -16.02 7.44 9.93
CA VAL A 51 -15.14 7.71 8.77
C VAL A 51 -13.85 8.38 9.20
N LYS A 52 -13.89 9.32 10.16
CA LYS A 52 -12.69 10.01 10.66
C LYS A 52 -11.75 9.03 11.36
N ILE A 53 -12.26 8.26 12.32
CA ILE A 53 -11.44 7.32 13.10
C ILE A 53 -10.92 6.19 12.19
N LEU A 54 -11.78 5.54 11.39
CA LEU A 54 -11.33 4.47 10.51
C LEU A 54 -10.34 4.96 9.46
N THR A 55 -10.51 6.16 8.89
CA THR A 55 -9.55 6.71 7.92
C THR A 55 -8.20 6.96 8.58
N LEU A 56 -8.16 7.52 9.80
CA LEU A 56 -6.90 7.72 10.53
C LEU A 56 -6.22 6.39 10.86
N VAL A 57 -6.98 5.36 11.26
CA VAL A 57 -6.46 4.00 11.47
C VAL A 57 -5.93 3.41 10.17
N GLY A 58 -6.68 3.56 9.07
CA GLY A 58 -6.30 3.12 7.74
C GLY A 58 -4.99 3.75 7.29
N VAL A 59 -4.82 5.06 7.48
CA VAL A 59 -3.59 5.81 7.22
C VAL A 59 -2.43 5.31 8.09
N ALA A 60 -2.64 5.09 9.39
CA ALA A 60 -1.60 4.59 10.28
C ALA A 60 -1.09 3.18 9.85
N LEU A 61 -2.01 2.28 9.51
CA LEU A 61 -1.69 0.93 9.00
C LEU A 61 -0.95 0.99 7.66
N ALA A 62 -1.42 1.85 6.77
CA ALA A 62 -0.81 2.16 5.48
C ALA A 62 0.67 2.57 5.63
N PHE A 63 0.93 3.56 6.49
CA PHE A 63 2.29 4.01 6.79
C PHE A 63 3.18 2.93 7.41
N TYR A 64 2.63 2.12 8.33
CA TYR A 64 3.36 1.00 8.92
C TYR A 64 3.78 -0.02 7.84
N ASN A 65 2.86 -0.37 6.95
CA ASN A 65 3.10 -1.30 5.85
C ASN A 65 4.13 -0.75 4.84
N ILE A 66 4.10 0.56 4.54
CA ILE A 66 5.12 1.19 3.70
C ILE A 66 6.49 1.13 4.37
N ASN A 67 6.60 1.49 5.65
CA ASN A 67 7.89 1.48 6.34
C ASN A 67 8.53 0.08 6.35
N ARG A 68 7.70 -0.97 6.52
CA ARG A 68 8.14 -2.36 6.37
C ARG A 68 8.60 -2.67 4.94
N GLN A 69 7.79 -2.35 3.92
CA GLN A 69 8.12 -2.59 2.52
C GLN A 69 9.41 -1.88 2.09
N LEU A 70 9.63 -0.64 2.54
CA LEU A 70 10.85 0.12 2.25
C LEU A 70 12.10 -0.53 2.87
N LYS A 71 12.01 -1.03 4.11
CA LYS A 71 13.11 -1.75 4.76
C LYS A 71 13.47 -3.03 4.02
N ASP A 72 12.49 -3.76 3.52
CA ASP A 72 12.70 -4.98 2.74
C ASP A 72 13.38 -4.65 1.41
N ILE A 73 12.94 -3.59 0.70
CA ILE A 73 13.57 -3.13 -0.55
C ILE A 73 15.03 -2.73 -0.33
N ASN A 74 15.34 -1.97 0.72
CA ASN A 74 16.72 -1.58 1.03
C ASN A 74 17.65 -2.77 1.38
N LYS A 75 17.12 -3.81 2.05
CA LYS A 75 17.88 -5.02 2.38
C LYS A 75 18.25 -5.83 1.14
N ASN A 76 17.35 -5.91 0.18
CA ASN A 76 17.53 -6.68 -1.06
C ASN A 76 18.48 -6.00 -2.06
N ASP A 77 18.79 -4.72 -1.83
CA ASP A 77 19.73 -3.93 -2.62
C ASP A 77 21.19 -4.07 -2.17
N SER A 78 21.42 -4.62 -0.98
CA SER A 78 22.73 -4.72 -0.34
C SER A 78 23.41 -6.09 -0.50
N GLN A 79 22.88 -6.96 -1.37
CA GLN A 79 23.41 -8.30 -1.69
C GLN A 79 23.78 -8.39 -3.18
#